data_AF-A0A3T1B2Y7-F1
#
_entry.id   AF-A0A3T1B2Y7-F1
#
_cell.length_a   1.000
_cell.length_b   1.000
_cell.length_c   1.000
_cell.angle_alpha   90.00
_cell.angle_beta   90.00
_cell.angle_gamma   90.00
#
_symmetry.space_group_name_H-M   'P 1'
#
loop_
_entity.id
_entity.type
_entity.pdbx_description
1 polymer ?
#
loop_
_entity_poly.entity_id
_entity_poly.type
_entity_poly.pdbx_seq_one_letter_code
_entity_poly.pdbx_strand_id
1 'polypeptide(L)'
;MTSTSTDRRPSGLVTGSLIAISFGTVFIMVNSGGLPAPWPLVIRVAGAIAAVVLLIAVFRKDRATTGGPPARGFSDKWFRIILAAEVIALFGGLYLINGVWGRPSLGVAWIATVVGIHFFGLARAWRMPLYHGLGAVMTVLGLAGFAIYAMDGSDAAIGLVAGVGSGVALFGTVAVAIRK
;
A
#
# COMPACT_ATOMS: atom_id res chain seq x y z
N MET A 1 4.88 8.98 44.14
CA MET A 1 5.09 7.90 43.16
C MET A 1 3.79 7.65 42.41
N THR A 2 3.67 8.21 41.20
CA THR A 2 2.70 7.77 40.18
C THR A 2 3.30 8.17 38.84
N SER A 3 3.70 7.16 38.07
CA SER A 3 4.33 7.26 36.77
C SER A 3 3.48 8.07 35.80
N THR A 4 4.01 9.19 35.31
CA THR A 4 3.56 9.76 34.04
C THR A 4 3.91 8.76 32.95
N SER A 5 2.92 7.97 32.54
CA SER A 5 2.99 7.20 31.30
C SER A 5 3.14 8.21 30.16
N THR A 6 4.38 8.47 29.76
CA THR A 6 4.70 9.30 28.61
C THR A 6 3.99 8.71 27.41
N ASP A 7 2.96 9.39 26.95
CA ASP A 7 2.17 9.06 25.76
C ASP A 7 3.08 9.14 24.53
N ARG A 8 3.86 8.08 24.31
CA ARG A 8 4.88 8.01 23.26
C ARG A 8 4.16 7.78 21.95
N ARG A 9 3.86 8.88 21.25
CA ARG A 9 3.35 8.81 19.88
C ARG A 9 4.31 7.96 19.04
N PRO A 10 3.82 6.93 18.32
CA PRO A 10 4.65 6.12 17.45
C PRO A 10 5.41 7.00 16.47
N SER A 11 6.68 6.67 16.22
CA SER A 11 7.47 7.39 15.23
C SER A 11 6.78 7.33 13.87
N GLY A 12 6.90 8.40 13.05
CA GLY A 12 6.26 8.44 11.73
C GLY A 12 6.65 7.25 10.83
N LEU A 13 7.85 6.70 11.04
CA LEU A 13 8.33 5.47 10.40
C LEU A 13 7.51 4.23 10.83
N VAL A 14 7.22 4.06 12.12
CA VAL A 14 6.38 2.95 12.60
C VAL A 14 4.97 3.05 12.03
N THR A 15 4.33 4.22 12.15
CA THR A 15 2.97 4.41 11.62
C THR A 15 2.90 4.16 10.12
N GLY A 16 3.81 4.76 9.34
CA GLY A 16 3.87 4.54 7.89
C GLY A 16 4.15 3.08 7.52
N SER A 17 5.00 2.39 8.27
CA SER A 17 5.31 0.97 8.04
C SER A 17 4.13 0.06 8.38
N LEU A 18 3.41 0.33 9.47
CA LEU A 18 2.21 -0.42 9.84
C LEU A 18 1.12 -0.30 8.77
N ILE A 19 0.91 0.92 8.28
CA ILE A 19 -0.02 1.18 7.17
C ILE A 19 0.40 0.38 5.93
N ALA A 20 1.66 0.49 5.51
CA ALA A 20 2.17 -0.22 4.33
C ALA A 20 2.11 -1.74 4.47
N ILE A 21 2.45 -2.31 5.64
CA ILE A 21 2.36 -3.75 5.89
C ILE A 21 0.89 -4.21 5.88
N SER A 22 -0.02 -3.44 6.46
CA SER A 22 -1.44 -3.78 6.50
C SER A 22 -2.04 -3.82 5.09
N PHE A 23 -1.87 -2.74 4.32
CA PHE A 23 -2.33 -2.70 2.93
C PHE A 23 -1.63 -3.75 2.07
N GLY A 24 -0.30 -3.92 2.20
CA GLY A 24 0.43 -4.92 1.43
C GLY A 24 -0.07 -6.33 1.67
N THR A 25 -0.40 -6.65 2.93
CA THR A 25 -1.00 -7.94 3.29
C THR A 25 -2.37 -8.12 2.64
N VAL A 26 -3.26 -7.11 2.73
CA VAL A 26 -4.59 -7.17 2.11
C VAL A 26 -4.49 -7.36 0.60
N PHE A 27 -3.60 -6.60 -0.07
CA PHE A 27 -3.35 -6.71 -1.50
C PHE A 27 -2.92 -8.13 -1.91
N ILE A 28 -2.01 -8.76 -1.14
CA ILE A 28 -1.56 -10.13 -1.42
C ILE A 28 -2.68 -11.15 -1.16
N MET A 29 -3.37 -11.05 -0.02
CA MET A 29 -4.35 -12.05 0.42
C MET A 29 -5.58 -12.08 -0.48
N VAL A 30 -6.13 -10.91 -0.81
CA VAL A 30 -7.36 -10.78 -1.60
C VAL A 30 -7.11 -11.17 -3.06
N ASN A 31 -5.98 -10.78 -3.64
CA ASN A 31 -5.78 -10.87 -5.10
C ASN A 31 -5.02 -12.13 -5.56
N SER A 32 -4.57 -12.99 -4.64
CA SER A 32 -3.94 -14.27 -4.98
C SER A 32 -4.92 -15.40 -5.29
N GLY A 33 -6.22 -15.21 -5.03
CA GLY A 33 -7.21 -16.29 -5.08
C GLY A 33 -7.54 -16.84 -6.47
N GLY A 34 -7.33 -16.04 -7.54
CA GLY A 34 -7.60 -16.46 -8.91
C GLY A 34 -6.54 -17.37 -9.54
N LEU A 35 -5.42 -17.61 -8.84
CA LEU A 35 -4.31 -18.42 -9.36
C LEU A 35 -4.60 -19.92 -9.22
N PRO A 36 -4.06 -20.77 -10.13
CA PRO A 36 -4.18 -22.21 -10.00
C PRO A 36 -3.47 -22.72 -8.74
N ALA A 37 -4.01 -23.76 -8.11
CA ALA A 37 -3.35 -24.43 -7.00
C ALA A 37 -1.95 -24.94 -7.42
N PRO A 38 -0.93 -24.88 -6.55
CA PRO A 38 -0.97 -24.51 -5.12
C PRO A 38 -0.69 -23.01 -4.85
N TRP A 39 -0.57 -22.19 -5.90
CA TRP A 39 -0.01 -20.84 -5.80
C TRP A 39 -0.73 -19.89 -4.84
N PRO A 40 -2.09 -19.88 -4.73
CA PRO A 40 -2.75 -19.03 -3.76
C PRO A 40 -2.25 -19.26 -2.33
N LEU A 41 -2.09 -20.52 -1.92
CA LEU A 41 -1.62 -20.86 -0.57
C LEU A 41 -0.17 -20.43 -0.37
N VAL A 42 0.70 -20.75 -1.33
CA VAL A 42 2.13 -20.41 -1.27
C VAL A 42 2.33 -18.90 -1.12
N ILE A 43 1.66 -18.11 -1.96
CA ILE A 43 1.77 -16.65 -1.95
C ILE A 43 1.25 -16.05 -0.65
N ARG A 44 0.11 -16.55 -0.14
CA ARG A 44 -0.48 -16.07 1.12
C ARG A 44 0.40 -16.38 2.31
N VAL A 45 0.93 -17.60 2.40
CA VAL A 45 1.85 -18.01 3.47
C VAL A 45 3.13 -17.19 3.41
N ALA A 46 3.73 -17.05 2.23
CA ALA A 46 4.93 -16.21 2.04
C ALA A 46 4.66 -14.75 2.41
N GLY A 47 3.51 -14.20 2.00
CA GLY A 47 3.09 -12.85 2.34
C GLY A 47 2.88 -12.64 3.84
N ALA A 48 2.25 -13.60 4.52
CA ALA A 48 2.07 -13.55 5.98
C ALA A 48 3.41 -13.61 6.72
N ILE A 49 4.31 -14.50 6.31
CA ILE A 49 5.66 -14.59 6.89
C ILE A 49 6.41 -13.27 6.69
N ALA A 50 6.38 -12.73 5.47
CA ALA A 50 7.02 -11.44 5.17
C ALA A 50 6.46 -10.30 6.04
N ALA A 51 5.13 -10.22 6.19
CA ALA A 51 4.48 -9.24 7.05
C ALA A 51 4.94 -9.36 8.50
N VAL A 52 4.98 -10.56 9.07
CA VAL A 52 5.44 -10.80 10.45
C VAL A 52 6.91 -10.43 10.61
N VAL A 53 7.77 -10.83 9.67
CA VAL A 53 9.20 -10.49 9.69
C VAL A 53 9.41 -8.97 9.65
N LEU A 54 8.68 -8.27 8.77
CA LEU A 54 8.75 -6.81 8.66
C LEU A 54 8.24 -6.12 9.93
N LEU A 55 7.13 -6.59 10.54
CA LEU A 55 6.64 -6.07 11.81
C LEU A 55 7.69 -6.18 12.91
N ILE A 56 8.27 -7.38 13.07
CA ILE A 56 9.33 -7.61 14.06
C ILE A 56 10.51 -6.67 13.80
N ALA A 57 10.93 -6.52 12.54
CA ALA A 57 12.05 -5.65 12.18
C ALA A 57 11.77 -4.17 12.48
N VAL A 58 10.56 -3.68 12.17
CA VAL A 58 10.13 -2.30 12.47
C VAL A 58 10.15 -2.03 13.97
N PHE A 59 9.57 -2.91 14.78
CA PHE A 59 9.56 -2.72 16.24
C PHE A 59 10.95 -2.86 16.87
N ARG A 60 11.81 -3.74 16.35
CA ARG A 60 13.21 -3.83 16.78
C ARG A 60 13.97 -2.54 16.49
N LYS A 61 13.75 -1.94 15.31
CA LYS A 61 14.38 -0.68 14.92
C LYS A 61 13.90 0.48 15.79
N ASP A 62 12.58 0.61 16.00
CA ASP A 62 12.01 1.67 16.84
C ASP A 62 12.55 1.64 18.28
N ARG A 63 12.71 0.44 18.86
CA ARG A 63 13.34 0.26 20.18
C ARG A 63 14.81 0.67 20.20
N ALA A 64 15.54 0.49 19.10
CA ALA A 64 16.95 0.88 18.99
C ALA A 64 17.12 2.39 18.76
N THR A 65 16.14 3.06 18.16
CA THR A 65 16.17 4.50 17.89
C THR A 65 15.38 5.27 18.95
N THR A 66 16.01 5.60 20.08
CA THR A 66 15.45 6.54 21.06
C THR A 66 15.54 7.97 20.53
N GLY A 67 14.39 8.59 20.17
CA GLY A 67 14.30 10.06 20.06
C GLY A 67 14.23 10.66 18.64
N GLY A 68 13.53 10.03 17.70
CA GLY A 68 13.24 10.66 16.41
C GLY A 68 12.29 11.87 16.56
N PRO A 69 12.52 12.99 15.83
CA PRO A 69 11.68 14.18 15.94
C PRO A 69 10.21 13.89 15.56
N PRO A 70 9.24 14.56 16.22
CA PRO A 70 7.83 14.36 15.97
C PRO A 70 7.49 14.65 14.49
N ALA A 71 6.60 13.83 13.92
CA ALA A 71 6.12 14.02 12.55
C ALA A 71 5.56 15.44 12.39
N ARG A 72 6.13 16.22 11.46
CA ARG A 72 5.73 17.61 11.23
C ARG A 72 4.26 17.67 10.79
N GLY A 73 3.49 18.48 11.52
CA GLY A 73 2.05 18.63 11.38
C GLY A 73 1.60 19.20 10.04
N PHE A 74 0.45 18.68 9.63
CA PHE A 74 -0.44 19.03 8.53
C PHE A 74 -0.47 20.53 8.18
N SER A 75 -0.12 20.88 6.93
CA SER A 75 -0.63 22.11 6.30
C SER A 75 -1.89 21.74 5.50
N ASP A 76 -3.01 22.24 5.98
CA ASP A 76 -4.19 21.38 6.15
C ASP A 76 -5.19 21.47 4.98
N LYS A 77 -5.09 22.43 4.06
CA LYS A 77 -6.03 22.55 2.93
C LYS A 77 -5.74 21.61 1.76
N TRP A 78 -4.51 21.63 1.23
CA TRP A 78 -4.15 20.90 0.01
C TRP A 78 -4.12 19.40 0.21
N PHE A 79 -3.65 18.96 1.39
CA PHE A 79 -3.71 17.56 1.79
C PHE A 79 -5.16 17.05 1.86
N ARG A 80 -6.07 17.84 2.46
CA ARG A 80 -7.51 17.50 2.54
C ARG A 80 -8.16 17.43 1.16
N ILE A 81 -7.78 18.30 0.22
CA ILE A 81 -8.29 18.27 -1.15
C ILE A 81 -7.81 17.02 -1.89
N ILE A 82 -6.52 16.67 -1.79
CA ILE A 82 -5.97 15.45 -2.40
C ILE A 82 -6.68 14.23 -1.83
N LEU A 83 -6.82 14.17 -0.50
CA LEU A 83 -7.51 13.07 0.17
C LEU A 83 -8.99 12.96 -0.25
N ALA A 84 -9.70 14.09 -0.33
CA ALA A 84 -11.09 14.11 -0.78
C ALA A 84 -11.23 13.67 -2.25
N ALA A 85 -10.38 14.19 -3.13
CA ALA A 85 -10.34 13.78 -4.54
C ALA A 85 -10.06 12.29 -4.68
N GLU A 86 -9.21 11.74 -3.82
CA GLU A 86 -8.89 10.32 -3.82
C GLU A 86 -10.02 9.44 -3.34
N VAL A 87 -10.68 9.82 -2.24
CA VAL A 87 -11.87 9.11 -1.75
C VAL A 87 -12.92 9.08 -2.87
N ILE A 88 -13.14 10.21 -3.54
CA ILE A 88 -14.06 10.29 -4.68
C ILE A 88 -13.61 9.39 -5.83
N ALA A 89 -12.33 9.41 -6.22
CA ALA A 89 -11.79 8.60 -7.30
C ALA A 89 -11.86 7.10 -6.99
N LEU A 90 -11.51 6.69 -5.77
CA LEU A 90 -11.57 5.31 -5.31
C LEU A 90 -13.01 4.80 -5.33
N PHE A 91 -13.90 5.41 -4.55
CA PHE A 91 -15.27 4.91 -4.42
C PHE A 91 -16.10 5.12 -5.70
N GLY A 92 -15.92 6.26 -6.38
CA GLY A 92 -16.61 6.54 -7.64
C GLY A 92 -16.18 5.58 -8.75
N GLY A 93 -14.87 5.35 -8.92
CA GLY A 93 -14.40 4.41 -9.93
C GLY A 93 -14.76 2.96 -9.60
N LEU A 94 -14.70 2.54 -8.33
CA LEU A 94 -15.13 1.19 -7.93
C LEU A 94 -16.63 0.98 -8.15
N TYR A 95 -17.46 2.00 -7.90
CA TYR A 95 -18.88 1.97 -8.20
C TYR A 95 -19.15 1.78 -9.70
N LEU A 96 -18.45 2.52 -10.55
CA LEU A 96 -18.58 2.37 -12.00
C LEU A 96 -18.12 0.99 -12.47
N ILE A 97 -16.96 0.52 -12.00
CA ILE A 97 -16.38 -0.76 -12.42
C ILE A 97 -17.24 -1.94 -11.96
N ASN A 98 -17.68 -1.95 -10.71
CA ASN A 98 -18.43 -3.06 -10.14
C ASN A 98 -19.91 -3.00 -10.50
N GLY A 99 -20.52 -1.81 -10.46
CA GLY A 99 -21.95 -1.63 -10.65
C GLY A 99 -22.35 -1.44 -12.11
N VAL A 100 -21.63 -0.61 -12.87
CA VAL A 100 -22.00 -0.26 -14.24
C VAL A 100 -21.36 -1.19 -15.26
N TRP A 101 -20.07 -1.53 -15.08
CA TRP A 101 -19.34 -2.37 -16.03
C TRP A 101 -19.39 -3.86 -15.68
N GLY A 102 -19.76 -4.21 -14.45
CA GLY A 102 -19.87 -5.60 -14.00
C GLY A 102 -18.55 -6.36 -14.05
N ARG A 103 -17.40 -5.68 -13.94
CA ARG A 103 -16.06 -6.28 -14.04
C ARG A 103 -15.25 -6.08 -12.76
N PRO A 104 -15.58 -6.80 -11.68
CA PRO A 104 -14.94 -6.61 -10.37
C PRO A 104 -13.43 -6.90 -10.38
N SER A 105 -12.93 -7.70 -11.33
CA SER A 105 -11.50 -7.97 -11.50
C SER A 105 -10.69 -6.73 -11.86
N LEU A 106 -11.28 -5.72 -12.51
CA LEU A 106 -10.64 -4.43 -12.78
C LEU A 106 -10.57 -3.53 -11.56
N GLY A 107 -11.31 -3.84 -10.50
CA GLY A 107 -11.34 -3.04 -9.28
C GLY A 107 -9.94 -2.91 -8.66
N VAL A 108 -9.15 -3.99 -8.63
CA VAL A 108 -7.80 -3.94 -8.08
C VAL A 108 -6.83 -3.12 -8.94
N ALA A 109 -6.94 -3.19 -10.27
CA ALA A 109 -6.15 -2.37 -11.18
C ALA A 109 -6.44 -0.87 -10.97
N TRP A 110 -7.71 -0.51 -10.81
CA TRP A 110 -8.12 0.85 -10.48
C TRP A 110 -7.59 1.32 -9.12
N ILE A 111 -7.79 0.51 -8.07
CA ILE A 111 -7.32 0.85 -6.72
C ILE A 111 -5.80 1.04 -6.74
N ALA A 112 -5.03 0.13 -7.36
CA ALA A 112 -3.58 0.25 -7.45
C ALA A 112 -3.14 1.54 -8.16
N THR A 113 -3.81 1.92 -9.25
CA THR A 113 -3.53 3.18 -9.97
C THR A 113 -3.84 4.40 -9.11
N VAL A 114 -5.03 4.48 -8.52
CA VAL A 114 -5.44 5.65 -7.72
C VAL A 114 -4.58 5.79 -6.47
N VAL A 115 -4.31 4.70 -5.75
CA VAL A 115 -3.41 4.69 -4.59
C VAL A 115 -1.97 5.02 -5.02
N GLY A 116 -1.52 4.55 -6.18
CA GLY A 116 -0.22 4.95 -6.73
C GLY A 116 -0.13 6.47 -6.95
N ILE A 117 -1.18 7.07 -7.51
CA ILE A 117 -1.29 8.52 -7.70
C ILE A 117 -1.30 9.26 -6.36
N HIS A 118 -1.97 8.73 -5.32
CA HIS A 118 -1.94 9.26 -3.94
C HIS A 118 -0.54 9.48 -3.44
N PHE A 119 0.31 8.47 -3.63
CA PHE A 119 1.65 8.45 -3.09
C PHE A 119 2.51 9.57 -3.66
N PHE A 120 2.24 10.06 -4.87
CA PHE A 120 2.87 11.27 -5.38
C PHE A 120 2.45 12.53 -4.61
N GLY A 121 1.17 12.65 -4.26
CA GLY A 121 0.67 13.71 -3.40
C GLY A 121 1.32 13.69 -2.01
N LEU A 122 1.41 12.50 -1.40
CA LEU A 122 2.10 12.29 -0.13
C LEU A 122 3.60 12.61 -0.24
N ALA A 123 4.25 12.15 -1.32
CA ALA A 123 5.68 12.36 -1.52
C ALA A 123 6.02 13.85 -1.68
N ARG A 124 5.17 14.61 -2.38
CA ARG A 124 5.26 16.07 -2.51
C ARG A 124 5.08 16.76 -1.16
N ALA A 125 4.10 16.34 -0.37
CA ALA A 125 3.78 16.92 0.93
C ALA A 125 4.85 16.64 1.99
N TRP A 126 5.39 15.41 2.01
CA TRP A 126 6.34 14.96 3.03
C TRP A 126 7.81 15.04 2.60
N ARG A 127 8.07 15.47 1.36
CA ARG A 127 9.43 15.55 0.77
C ARG A 127 10.21 14.24 0.90
N MET A 128 9.51 13.11 0.81
CA MET A 128 10.11 11.78 0.90
C MET A 128 10.23 11.19 -0.51
N PRO A 129 11.45 11.10 -1.09
CA PRO A 129 11.63 10.57 -2.45
C PRO A 129 11.25 9.09 -2.56
N LEU A 130 11.29 8.35 -1.45
CA LEU A 130 10.88 6.95 -1.39
C LEU A 130 9.41 6.76 -1.81
N TYR A 131 8.52 7.71 -1.46
CA TYR A 131 7.11 7.64 -1.83
C TYR A 131 6.84 7.99 -3.30
N HIS A 132 7.71 8.78 -3.95
CA HIS A 132 7.63 8.96 -5.41
C HIS A 132 7.90 7.62 -6.13
N GLY A 133 8.91 6.88 -5.67
CA GLY A 133 9.24 5.56 -6.22
C GLY A 133 8.10 4.56 -6.04
N LEU A 134 7.55 4.46 -4.82
CA LEU A 134 6.40 3.59 -4.53
C LEU A 134 5.17 3.96 -5.37
N GLY A 135 4.84 5.26 -5.43
CA GLY A 135 3.71 5.75 -6.22
C GLY A 135 3.85 5.42 -7.70
N ALA A 136 5.04 5.59 -8.27
CA ALA A 136 5.33 5.22 -9.65
C ALA A 136 5.14 3.72 -9.88
N VAL A 137 5.72 2.87 -9.02
CA VAL A 137 5.61 1.41 -9.13
C VAL A 137 4.15 0.98 -9.06
N MET A 138 3.39 1.45 -8.06
CA MET A 138 1.97 1.07 -7.92
C MET A 138 1.12 1.56 -9.08
N THR A 139 1.37 2.78 -9.58
CA THR A 139 0.67 3.32 -10.76
C THR A 139 0.94 2.47 -11.99
N VAL A 140 2.20 2.10 -12.23
CA VAL A 140 2.58 1.24 -13.36
C VAL A 140 1.94 -0.14 -13.23
N LEU A 141 1.91 -0.73 -12.04
CA LEU A 141 1.26 -2.03 -11.82
C LEU A 141 -0.26 -1.98 -12.02
N GLY A 142 -0.92 -0.91 -11.59
CA GLY A 142 -2.34 -0.70 -11.85
C GLY A 142 -2.63 -0.53 -13.34
N LEU A 143 -1.86 0.30 -14.04
CA LEU A 143 -1.96 0.46 -15.50
C LEU A 143 -1.65 -0.83 -16.26
N ALA A 144 -0.69 -1.62 -15.79
CA ALA A 144 -0.41 -2.94 -16.35
C ALA A 144 -1.61 -3.89 -16.19
N GLY A 145 -2.34 -3.82 -15.07
CA GLY A 145 -3.60 -4.56 -14.89
C GLY A 145 -4.65 -4.20 -15.96
N PHE A 146 -4.81 -2.92 -16.29
CA PHE A 146 -5.67 -2.48 -17.38
C PHE A 146 -5.16 -2.93 -18.76
N ALA A 147 -3.84 -2.91 -18.98
CA ALA A 147 -3.25 -3.38 -20.22
C ALA A 147 -3.45 -4.88 -20.44
N ILE A 148 -3.26 -5.70 -19.39
CA ILE A 148 -3.53 -7.15 -19.42
C ILE A 148 -4.97 -7.41 -19.84
N TYR A 149 -5.91 -6.69 -19.24
CA TYR A 149 -7.31 -6.77 -19.61
C TYR A 149 -7.57 -6.40 -21.08
N ALA A 150 -6.96 -5.31 -21.57
CA ALA A 150 -7.11 -4.88 -22.95
C ALA A 150 -6.54 -5.88 -23.99
N MET A 151 -5.66 -6.79 -23.53
CA MET A 151 -5.08 -7.86 -24.32
C MET A 151 -5.80 -9.21 -24.11
N ASP A 152 -7.03 -9.19 -23.60
CA ASP A 152 -7.83 -10.38 -23.27
C ASP A 152 -7.15 -11.34 -22.27
N GLY A 153 -6.31 -10.78 -21.39
CA GLY A 153 -5.67 -11.52 -20.32
C GLY A 153 -6.64 -11.95 -19.21
N SER A 154 -6.22 -12.93 -18.40
CA SER A 154 -7.06 -13.49 -17.36
C SER A 154 -7.17 -12.59 -16.11
N ASP A 155 -8.30 -12.68 -15.41
CA ASP A 155 -8.51 -12.01 -14.12
C ASP A 155 -7.42 -12.38 -13.09
N ALA A 156 -6.92 -13.61 -13.15
CA ALA A 156 -5.83 -14.09 -12.33
C ALA A 156 -4.52 -13.31 -12.59
N ALA A 157 -4.22 -13.01 -13.85
CA ALA A 157 -3.05 -12.21 -14.22
C ALA A 157 -3.19 -10.75 -13.74
N ILE A 158 -4.39 -10.17 -13.84
CA ILE A 158 -4.68 -8.83 -13.32
C ILE A 158 -4.48 -8.81 -11.79
N GLY A 159 -5.06 -9.77 -11.07
CA GLY A 159 -4.91 -9.89 -9.62
C GLY A 159 -3.47 -10.13 -9.18
N LEU A 160 -2.69 -10.90 -9.93
CA LEU A 160 -1.28 -11.11 -9.65
C LEU A 160 -0.46 -9.83 -9.85
N VAL A 161 -0.62 -9.14 -10.98
CA VAL A 161 0.20 -7.97 -11.33
C VAL A 161 -0.21 -6.74 -10.53
N ALA A 162 -1.47 -6.32 -10.64
CA ALA A 162 -1.94 -5.11 -9.97
C ALA A 162 -2.17 -5.34 -8.46
N GLY A 163 -2.57 -6.55 -8.08
CA GLY A 163 -2.85 -6.90 -6.69
C GLY A 163 -1.60 -7.33 -5.91
N VAL A 164 -1.14 -8.55 -6.14
CA VAL A 164 0.00 -9.14 -5.41
C VAL A 164 1.27 -8.30 -5.63
N GLY A 165 1.53 -7.85 -6.86
CA GLY A 165 2.67 -6.98 -7.18
C GLY A 165 2.68 -5.68 -6.36
N SER A 166 1.52 -5.03 -6.20
CA SER A 166 1.41 -3.82 -5.38
C SER A 166 1.68 -4.11 -3.90
N GLY A 167 1.21 -5.25 -3.39
CA GLY A 167 1.50 -5.66 -2.02
C GLY A 167 2.98 -5.94 -1.78
N VAL A 168 3.67 -6.55 -2.74
CA VAL A 168 5.12 -6.74 -2.69
C VAL A 168 5.86 -5.40 -2.73
N ALA A 169 5.42 -4.45 -3.56
CA ALA A 169 6.03 -3.11 -3.62
C ALA A 169 5.93 -2.36 -2.27
N LEU A 170 4.79 -2.48 -1.57
CA LEU A 170 4.59 -1.93 -0.23
C LEU A 170 5.55 -2.56 0.78
N PHE A 171 5.66 -3.89 0.79
CA PHE A 171 6.62 -4.62 1.64
C PHE A 171 8.07 -4.24 1.34
N GLY A 172 8.43 -4.14 0.07
CA GLY A 172 9.77 -3.71 -0.37
C GLY A 172 10.10 -2.30 0.11
N THR A 173 9.12 -1.39 0.08
CA THR A 173 9.30 -0.02 0.59
C THR A 173 9.59 0.00 2.09
N VAL A 174 8.89 -0.82 2.87
CA VAL A 174 9.17 -0.97 4.32
C VAL A 174 10.56 -1.56 4.53
N ALA A 175 10.93 -2.60 3.78
CA ALA A 175 12.25 -3.21 3.85
C ALA A 175 13.39 -2.20 3.54
N VAL A 176 13.18 -1.28 2.60
CA VAL A 176 14.14 -0.20 2.30
C VAL A 176 14.14 0.84 3.43
N ALA A 177 12.99 1.23 3.96
CA ALA A 177 12.88 2.21 5.05
C ALA A 177 13.55 1.75 6.34
N ILE A 178 13.48 0.45 6.67
CA ILE A 178 14.16 -0.09 7.86
C ILE A 178 15.68 -0.21 7.69
N ARG A 179 16.22 -0.18 6.47
CA ARG A 179 17.68 -0.24 6.21
C ARG A 179 18.37 1.12 6.26
N LYS A 180 17.65 2.22 6.02
CA LYS A 180 18.16 3.59 6.07
C LYS A 180 18.16 4.14 7.49
#